data_AF-A0A3D1AB80-F1
#
_entry.id   AF-A0A3D1AB80-F1
#
_cell.length_a   1.000
_cell.length_b   1.000
_cell.length_c   1.000
_cell.angle_alpha   90.00
_cell.angle_beta   90.00
_cell.angle_gamma   90.00
#
_symmetry.space_group_name_H-M   'P 1'
#
loop_
_entity.id
_entity.type
_entity.pdbx_description
1 polymer ?
#
loop_
_entity_poly.entity_id
_entity_poly.type
_entity_poly.pdbx_seq_one_letter_code
_entity_poly.pdbx_strand_id
1 'polypeptide(L)'
;PVVKTPANRTFGFMQLISNLYYQKHENGEILKMKHLYFCAEVKRLTGVDLQEGVPDDAAYTRLSEKSGIDKDALRTLIKNIGMGIYRSYVSDVQLKEYIDGMNDILHALKS
;
A
#
# COMPACT_ATOMS: atom_id res chain seq x y z
N PRO A 1 3.97 -19.98 -53.06
CA PRO A 1 4.71 -19.73 -51.80
C PRO A 1 4.02 -18.64 -50.97
N VAL A 2 3.31 -19.05 -49.91
CA VAL A 2 2.55 -18.12 -49.06
C VAL A 2 3.50 -17.50 -48.04
N VAL A 3 3.78 -16.21 -48.18
CA VAL A 3 4.53 -15.42 -47.19
C VAL A 3 3.62 -15.23 -45.97
N LYS A 4 3.99 -15.84 -44.84
CA LYS A 4 3.32 -15.60 -43.56
C LYS A 4 3.73 -14.22 -43.04
N THR A 5 2.76 -13.34 -42.83
CA THR A 5 2.93 -12.05 -42.16
C THR A 5 3.58 -12.27 -40.78
N PRO A 6 4.60 -11.49 -40.38
CA PRO A 6 5.21 -11.66 -39.07
C PRO A 6 4.16 -11.39 -37.99
N ALA A 7 3.95 -12.36 -37.10
CA ALA A 7 3.09 -12.16 -35.94
C ALA A 7 3.60 -10.95 -35.14
N ASN A 8 2.73 -9.98 -34.92
CA ASN A 8 3.02 -8.72 -34.23
C ASN A 8 3.61 -8.97 -32.82
N ARG A 9 4.95 -8.95 -32.72
CA ARG A 9 5.70 -9.01 -31.46
C ARG A 9 5.74 -7.67 -30.69
N THR A 10 4.98 -6.68 -31.15
CA THR A 10 4.95 -5.33 -30.56
C THR A 10 4.21 -5.28 -29.22
N PHE A 11 3.23 -6.16 -28.98
CA PHE A 11 2.46 -6.17 -27.72
C PHE A 11 3.30 -6.63 -26.53
N GLY A 12 4.09 -7.70 -26.71
CA GLY A 12 5.02 -8.17 -25.67
C GLY A 12 6.13 -7.16 -25.37
N PHE A 13 6.57 -6.40 -26.38
CA PHE A 13 7.57 -5.33 -26.19
C PHE A 13 6.98 -4.10 -25.47
N MET A 14 5.76 -3.68 -25.82
CA MET A 14 5.07 -2.58 -25.12
C MET A 14 4.73 -2.92 -23.67
N GLN A 15 4.36 -4.17 -23.36
CA GLN A 15 4.20 -4.64 -21.98
C GLN A 15 5.53 -4.70 -21.22
N LEU A 16 6.61 -5.15 -21.86
CA LEU A 16 7.93 -5.20 -21.22
C LEU A 16 8.43 -3.79 -20.90
N ILE A 17 8.30 -2.83 -21.82
CA ILE A 17 8.68 -1.43 -21.61
C ILE A 17 7.75 -0.77 -20.59
N SER A 18 6.43 -1.02 -20.61
CA SER A 18 5.49 -0.49 -19.61
C SER A 18 5.79 -1.04 -18.21
N ASN A 19 6.11 -2.34 -18.09
CA ASN A 19 6.52 -2.95 -16.81
C ASN A 19 7.89 -2.43 -16.35
N LEU A 20 8.84 -2.19 -17.25
CA LEU A 20 10.13 -1.55 -16.95
C LEU A 20 9.96 -0.08 -16.52
N TYR A 21 9.02 0.66 -17.13
CA TYR A 21 8.68 2.03 -16.74
C TYR A 21 7.95 2.08 -15.40
N TYR A 22 7.05 1.13 -15.14
CA TYR A 22 6.37 0.95 -13.86
C TYR A 22 7.36 0.57 -12.74
N GLN A 23 8.31 -0.34 -13.02
CA GLN A 23 9.39 -0.70 -12.10
C GLN A 23 10.35 0.45 -11.81
N LYS A 24 10.54 1.38 -12.77
CA LYS A 24 11.42 2.56 -12.58
C LYS A 24 10.75 3.71 -11.81
N HIS A 25 9.43 3.78 -11.78
CA HIS A 25 8.70 4.75 -10.96
C HIS A 25 8.24 4.10 -9.66
N GLU A 26 9.25 3.88 -8.81
CA GLU A 26 9.26 3.41 -7.42
C GLU A 26 7.90 3.03 -6.81
N ASN A 27 7.65 1.73 -6.68
CA ASN A 27 6.62 1.17 -5.79
C ASN A 27 6.67 1.78 -4.37
N GLY A 28 7.86 2.23 -3.92
CA GLY A 28 8.04 2.99 -2.69
C GLY A 28 7.32 4.35 -2.71
N GLU A 29 7.36 5.10 -3.81
CA GLU A 29 6.61 6.36 -3.97
C GLU A 29 5.10 6.12 -4.00
N ILE A 30 4.64 5.07 -4.69
CA ILE A 30 3.22 4.66 -4.65
C ILE A 30 2.80 4.33 -3.22
N LEU A 31 3.61 3.55 -2.50
CA LEU A 31 3.37 3.21 -1.10
C LEU A 31 3.31 4.44 -0.21
N LYS A 32 4.23 5.41 -0.38
CA LYS A 32 4.22 6.69 0.35
C LYS A 32 2.94 7.48 0.12
N MET A 33 2.52 7.64 -1.14
CA MET A 33 1.30 8.37 -1.47
C MET A 33 0.06 7.68 -0.89
N LYS A 34 0.01 6.35 -0.96
CA LYS A 34 -1.09 5.57 -0.36
C LYS A 34 -1.09 5.65 1.16
N HIS A 35 0.08 5.61 1.79
CA HIS A 35 0.21 5.77 3.24
C HIS A 35 -0.26 7.16 3.71
N LEU A 36 0.13 8.23 3.02
CA LEU A 36 -0.32 9.59 3.36
C LEU A 36 -1.84 9.69 3.35
N TYR A 37 -2.48 9.15 2.30
CA TYR A 37 -3.94 9.08 2.21
C TYR A 37 -4.54 8.24 3.35
N PHE A 38 -3.97 7.07 3.62
CA PHE A 38 -4.40 6.20 4.72
C PHE A 38 -4.37 6.93 6.07
N CYS A 39 -3.26 7.58 6.42
CA CYS A 39 -3.16 8.33 7.67
C CYS A 39 -4.18 9.49 7.73
N ALA A 40 -4.37 10.21 6.63
CA ALA A 40 -5.34 11.30 6.57
C ALA A 40 -6.77 10.79 6.82
N GLU A 41 -7.12 9.64 6.24
CA GLU A 41 -8.44 9.03 6.42
C GLU A 41 -8.63 8.45 7.81
N VAL A 42 -7.61 7.80 8.39
CA VAL A 42 -7.63 7.36 9.79
C VAL A 42 -7.84 8.54 10.73
N LYS A 43 -7.11 9.65 10.54
CA LYS A 43 -7.28 10.88 11.32
C LYS A 43 -8.68 11.45 11.17
N ARG A 44 -9.24 11.44 9.96
CA ARG A 44 -10.61 11.91 9.69
C ARG A 44 -11.67 11.06 10.40
N LEU A 45 -11.52 9.74 10.41
CA LEU A 45 -12.51 8.79 10.97
C LEU A 45 -12.41 8.61 12.49
N THR A 46 -11.21 8.79 13.04
CA THR A 46 -10.91 8.40 14.43
C THR A 46 -10.31 9.53 15.28
N GLY A 47 -9.81 10.59 14.66
CA GLY A 47 -9.01 11.62 15.31
C GLY A 47 -7.56 11.20 15.63
N VAL A 48 -7.17 9.96 15.32
CA VAL A 48 -5.80 9.45 15.53
C VAL A 48 -4.89 9.90 14.38
N ASP A 49 -3.81 10.60 14.72
CA ASP A 49 -2.76 10.91 13.76
C ASP A 49 -1.72 9.79 13.72
N LEU A 50 -1.45 9.26 12.52
CA LEU A 50 -0.45 8.22 12.28
C LEU A 50 0.79 8.74 11.54
N GLN A 51 0.83 10.03 11.15
CA GLN A 51 2.00 10.62 10.51
C GLN A 51 3.02 11.11 11.53
N GLU A 52 2.58 11.47 12.74
CA GLU A 52 3.45 11.97 13.80
C GLU A 52 3.97 10.84 14.71
N GLY A 53 5.16 10.36 14.41
CA GLY A 53 5.87 9.41 15.27
C GLY A 53 5.21 8.03 15.37
N VAL A 54 5.63 7.25 16.38
CA VAL A 54 5.00 5.96 16.68
C VAL A 54 3.73 6.23 17.49
N PRO A 55 2.55 5.75 17.06
CA PRO A 55 1.32 5.94 17.80
C PRO A 55 1.43 5.39 19.23
N ASP A 56 0.83 6.09 20.19
CA ASP A 56 0.79 5.62 21.57
C ASP A 56 -0.18 4.45 21.75
N ASP A 57 -0.14 3.79 22.91
CA ASP A 57 -1.04 2.65 23.16
C ASP A 57 -2.53 3.05 23.13
N ALA A 58 -2.84 4.29 23.52
CA ALA A 58 -4.19 4.82 23.52
C ALA A 58 -4.75 4.98 22.09
N ALA A 59 -3.92 5.37 21.13
CA ALA A 59 -4.24 5.41 19.71
C ALA A 59 -4.59 4.01 19.19
N TYR A 60 -3.79 3.01 19.53
CA TYR A 60 -4.09 1.62 19.16
C TYR A 60 -5.37 1.10 19.82
N THR A 61 -5.65 1.47 21.07
CA THR A 61 -6.93 1.15 21.72
C THR A 61 -8.10 1.73 20.94
N ARG A 62 -8.08 3.02 20.62
CA ARG A 62 -9.16 3.68 19.86
C ARG A 62 -9.37 3.08 18.48
N LEU A 63 -8.28 2.76 17.78
CA LEU A 63 -8.36 2.11 16.47
C LEU A 63 -8.98 0.72 16.58
N SER A 64 -8.57 -0.07 17.58
CA SER A 64 -9.11 -1.40 17.83
C SER A 64 -10.59 -1.36 18.20
N GLU A 65 -11.00 -0.47 19.10
CA GLU A 65 -12.40 -0.30 19.51
C GLU A 65 -13.30 0.11 18.32
N LYS A 66 -12.82 0.97 17.43
CA LYS A 66 -13.59 1.42 16.26
C LYS A 66 -13.62 0.42 15.12
N SER A 67 -12.53 -0.31 14.89
CA SER A 67 -12.41 -1.23 13.74
C SER A 67 -12.77 -2.67 14.08
N GLY A 68 -12.80 -3.05 15.37
CA GLY A 68 -12.89 -4.43 15.81
C GLY A 68 -11.62 -5.27 15.53
N ILE A 69 -10.55 -4.65 15.01
CA ILE A 69 -9.28 -5.32 14.73
C ILE A 69 -8.45 -5.38 16.02
N ASP A 70 -7.80 -6.51 16.27
CA ASP A 70 -6.91 -6.68 17.41
C ASP A 70 -5.76 -5.64 17.44
N LYS A 71 -5.40 -5.19 18.64
CA LYS A 71 -4.37 -4.15 18.83
C LYS A 71 -2.99 -4.60 18.34
N ASP A 72 -2.60 -5.84 18.56
CA ASP A 72 -1.29 -6.35 18.15
C ASP A 72 -1.23 -6.56 16.63
N ALA A 73 -2.34 -6.95 16.02
CA ALA A 73 -2.49 -6.97 14.56
C ALA A 73 -2.34 -5.57 13.96
N LEU A 74 -3.02 -4.55 14.51
CA LEU A 74 -2.88 -3.15 14.08
C LEU A 74 -1.45 -2.64 14.24
N ARG A 75 -0.81 -2.91 15.38
CA ARG A 75 0.60 -2.56 15.64
C ARG A 75 1.53 -3.16 14.59
N THR A 76 1.36 -4.45 14.30
CA THR A 76 2.18 -5.18 13.33
C THR A 76 2.01 -4.61 11.93
N LEU A 77 0.76 -4.38 11.50
CA LEU A 77 0.45 -3.92 10.16
C LEU A 77 0.96 -2.49 9.93
N ILE A 78 0.69 -1.56 10.85
CA ILE A 78 1.17 -0.18 10.77
C ILE A 78 2.70 -0.12 10.78
N LYS A 79 3.36 -0.92 11.64
CA LYS A 79 4.82 -1.02 11.66
C LYS A 79 5.38 -1.55 10.34
N ASN A 80 4.75 -2.56 9.76
CA ASN A 80 5.18 -3.15 8.49
C ASN A 80 5.05 -2.17 7.32
N ILE A 81 3.95 -1.41 7.25
CA ILE A 81 3.78 -0.33 6.26
C ILE A 81 4.85 0.74 6.47
N GLY A 82 5.06 1.18 7.72
CA GLY A 82 6.08 2.18 8.06
C GLY A 82 7.48 1.73 7.62
N MET A 83 7.85 0.47 7.86
CA MET A 83 9.10 -0.09 7.37
C MET A 83 9.17 -0.12 5.84
N GLY A 84 8.06 -0.43 5.16
CA GLY A 84 7.99 -0.44 3.69
C GLY A 84 8.31 0.91 3.05
N ILE A 85 7.90 2.01 3.70
CA ILE A 85 8.13 3.39 3.23
C ILE A 85 9.62 3.77 3.20
N TYR A 86 10.40 3.26 4.14
CA TYR A 86 11.84 3.55 4.26
C TYR A 86 12.73 2.55 3.50
N ARG A 87 12.16 1.53 2.84
CA ARG A 87 12.93 0.58 2.03
C ARG A 87 13.28 1.20 0.68
N SER A 88 14.50 0.92 0.24
CA SER A 88 14.98 1.29 -1.10
C SER A 88 14.31 0.52 -2.24
N TYR A 89 13.63 -0.59 -1.91
CA TYR A 89 12.91 -1.42 -2.87
C TYR A 89 11.69 -2.07 -2.21
N VAL A 90 10.55 -2.00 -2.90
CA VAL A 90 9.30 -2.69 -2.57
C VAL A 90 8.86 -3.46 -3.80
N SER A 91 8.67 -4.78 -3.67
CA SER A 91 8.18 -5.59 -4.79
C SER A 91 6.69 -5.34 -5.04
N ASP A 92 6.20 -5.68 -6.23
CA ASP A 92 4.76 -5.54 -6.57
C ASP A 92 3.86 -6.33 -5.61
N VAL A 93 4.32 -7.50 -5.15
CA VAL A 93 3.61 -8.34 -4.17
C VAL A 93 3.52 -7.62 -2.83
N GLN A 94 4.63 -7.06 -2.34
CA GLN A 94 4.66 -6.33 -1.07
C GLN A 94 3.81 -5.06 -1.14
N LEU A 95 3.89 -4.32 -2.25
CA LEU A 95 3.07 -3.12 -2.45
C LEU A 95 1.58 -3.46 -2.37
N LYS A 96 1.17 -4.56 -3.00
CA LYS A 96 -0.21 -5.04 -2.92
C LYS A 96 -0.61 -5.40 -1.50
N GLU A 97 0.20 -6.19 -0.78
CA GLU A 97 -0.06 -6.57 0.61
C GLU A 97 -0.22 -5.34 1.53
N TYR A 98 0.62 -4.32 1.37
CA TYR A 98 0.50 -3.08 2.13
C TYR A 98 -0.78 -2.30 1.80
N ILE A 99 -1.12 -2.20 0.51
CA ILE A 99 -2.33 -1.49 0.07
C ILE A 99 -3.60 -2.21 0.55
N ASP A 100 -3.64 -3.54 0.43
CA ASP A 100 -4.78 -4.34 0.87
C ASP A 100 -4.96 -4.21 2.39
N GLY A 101 -3.87 -4.30 3.17
CA GLY A 101 -3.92 -4.08 4.62
C GLY A 101 -4.39 -2.67 5.04
N MET A 102 -3.99 -1.62 4.31
CA MET A 102 -4.51 -0.27 4.52
C MET A 102 -6.02 -0.19 4.23
N ASN A 103 -6.46 -0.81 3.13
CA ASN A 103 -7.86 -0.81 2.72
C ASN A 103 -8.75 -1.56 3.72
N ASP A 104 -8.28 -2.70 4.24
CA ASP A 104 -9.01 -3.51 5.21
C ASP A 104 -9.26 -2.71 6.51
N ILE A 105 -8.24 -2.01 7.02
CA ILE A 105 -8.40 -1.12 8.18
C ILE A 105 -9.40 -0.01 7.88
N LEU A 106 -9.29 0.66 6.72
CA LEU A 106 -10.22 1.74 6.37
C LEU A 106 -11.65 1.25 6.19
N HIS A 107 -11.86 0.05 5.66
CA HIS A 107 -13.16 -0.55 5.51
C HIS A 107 -13.77 -0.88 6.88
N ALA A 108 -12.96 -1.46 7.77
CA ALA A 108 -13.38 -1.75 9.14
C ALA A 108 -13.74 -0.47 9.93
N LEU A 109 -13.01 0.62 9.74
CA LEU A 109 -13.30 1.92 10.38
C LEU A 109 -14.52 2.66 9.83
N LYS A 110 -15.03 2.27 8.66
CA LYS A 110 -16.20 2.87 8.00
C LYS A 110 -17.48 2.10 8.22
N SER A 111 -17.36 0.86 8.69
CA SER A 111 -18.48 -0.02 9.04
C SER A 111 -19.07 0.37 10.40
#